data_AF-A0A2G9NG97-F1
#
_entry.id   AF-A0A2G9NG97-F1
#
_cell.length_a   1.000
_cell.length_b   1.000
_cell.length_c   1.000
_cell.angle_alpha   90.00
_cell.angle_beta   90.00
_cell.angle_gamma   90.00
#
_symmetry.space_group_name_H-M   'P 1'
#
loop_
_entity.id
_entity.type
_entity.pdbx_description
1 polymer ?
#
loop_
_entity_poly.entity_id
_entity_poly.type
_entity_poly.pdbx_seq_one_letter_code
_entity_poly.pdbx_strand_id
1 'polypeptide(L)'
;MIKGTITGPRFEVERGVTTMKVYDSDGTPLEFNSQRVGPTSYLGLREASYGPKEMGFEAPTFGQLAPLVYSALARKDIEEAKQVIGTLRNNWMTGKTMALTGREGIFVDDNPDLALVRGNLGVYESDLRERLGERKEGDVVYSDDGLVRFVPHGFQFKEQSFLDFAENPGLIALVGNPERAIMLARASENYRRSPWLGGGFAKTDSPQLRVPDVSDDGFVGGRLCVVGYNPYYDGRYSFGVRKGAEGTRAEKQQ
;
A
#
# COMPACT_ATOMS: atom_id res chain seq x y z
N MET A 1 -0.05 -23.28 -8.02
CA MET A 1 -1.51 -23.21 -7.76
C MET A 1 -1.71 -22.64 -6.36
N ILE A 2 -1.93 -21.33 -6.24
CA ILE A 2 -2.21 -20.67 -4.95
C ILE A 2 -3.70 -20.85 -4.67
N LYS A 3 -4.05 -21.65 -3.67
CA LYS A 3 -5.44 -21.89 -3.21
C LYS A 3 -5.75 -20.96 -2.03
N GLY A 4 -5.76 -19.65 -2.26
CA GLY A 4 -6.29 -18.67 -1.32
C GLY A 4 -7.67 -18.21 -1.77
N THR A 5 -8.72 -18.48 -1.00
CA THR A 5 -10.07 -17.96 -1.28
C THR A 5 -10.12 -16.51 -0.82
N ILE A 6 -9.76 -15.57 -1.69
CA ILE A 6 -9.93 -14.13 -1.41
C ILE A 6 -11.42 -13.87 -1.17
N THR A 7 -11.77 -13.40 0.02
CA THR A 7 -13.15 -13.03 0.34
C THR A 7 -13.58 -11.82 -0.51
N GLY A 8 -14.84 -11.81 -0.95
CA GLY A 8 -15.35 -10.70 -1.79
C GLY A 8 -15.27 -9.35 -1.07
N PRO A 9 -15.19 -8.23 -1.81
CA PRO A 9 -15.05 -6.89 -1.23
C PRO A 9 -16.25 -6.58 -0.30
N ARG A 10 -15.97 -6.00 0.87
CA ARG A 10 -16.99 -5.58 1.85
C ARG A 10 -16.72 -4.14 2.28
N PHE A 11 -17.80 -3.43 2.59
CA PHE A 11 -17.79 -2.02 2.95
C PHE A 11 -18.96 -1.75 3.92
N GLU A 12 -18.65 -1.30 5.15
CA GLU A 12 -19.62 -0.94 6.19
C GLU A 12 -19.29 0.45 6.75
N VAL A 13 -20.31 1.22 7.17
CA VAL A 13 -20.20 2.61 7.63
C VAL A 13 -20.77 2.77 9.04
N GLU A 14 -19.97 3.32 9.97
CA GLU A 14 -20.38 3.68 11.35
C GLU A 14 -20.47 5.21 11.53
N ARG A 15 -21.46 5.72 12.28
CA ARG A 15 -21.69 7.18 12.43
C ARG A 15 -21.23 7.69 13.81
N GLY A 16 -20.12 8.44 13.77
CA GLY A 16 -19.52 9.25 14.84
C GLY A 16 -18.22 9.87 14.30
N VAL A 17 -17.35 9.00 13.79
CA VAL A 17 -16.41 9.25 12.67
C VAL A 17 -16.84 8.29 11.57
N THR A 18 -17.08 8.79 10.35
CA THR A 18 -17.49 7.94 9.23
C THR A 18 -16.34 7.01 8.86
N THR A 19 -16.50 5.72 9.13
CA THR A 19 -15.49 4.69 8.82
C THR A 19 -15.86 3.86 7.60
N MET A 20 -14.85 3.22 7.01
CA MET A 20 -14.96 2.27 5.91
C MET A 20 -14.35 0.96 6.39
N LYS A 21 -15.18 -0.05 6.66
CA LYS A 21 -14.70 -1.38 7.02
C LYS A 21 -14.39 -2.20 5.78
N VAL A 22 -13.12 -2.56 5.59
CA VAL A 22 -12.64 -3.48 4.55
C VAL A 22 -11.99 -4.70 5.21
N TYR A 23 -11.66 -5.72 4.42
CA TYR A 23 -11.04 -6.94 4.92
C TYR A 23 -9.71 -7.13 4.20
N ASP A 24 -8.68 -7.39 4.99
CA ASP A 24 -7.36 -7.73 4.47
C ASP A 24 -7.35 -9.15 3.87
N SER A 25 -6.22 -9.55 3.29
CA SER A 25 -6.07 -10.84 2.62
C SER A 25 -6.31 -12.06 3.51
N ASP A 26 -6.02 -11.94 4.80
CA ASP A 26 -6.22 -12.97 5.83
C ASP A 26 -7.63 -12.93 6.46
N GLY A 27 -8.49 -12.01 6.01
CA GLY A 27 -9.81 -11.78 6.59
C GLY A 27 -9.81 -10.90 7.84
N THR A 28 -8.67 -10.34 8.24
CA THR A 28 -8.60 -9.35 9.32
C THR A 28 -9.39 -8.10 8.90
N PRO A 29 -10.35 -7.62 9.72
CA PRO A 29 -11.04 -6.38 9.44
C PRO A 29 -10.10 -5.18 9.61
N LEU A 30 -10.09 -4.30 8.62
CA LEU A 30 -9.44 -2.99 8.67
C LEU A 30 -10.53 -1.93 8.62
N GLU A 31 -10.48 -0.98 9.55
CA GLU A 31 -11.36 0.17 9.57
C GLU A 31 -10.56 1.39 9.14
N PHE A 32 -11.01 2.04 8.06
CA PHE A 32 -10.43 3.27 7.59
C PHE A 32 -11.29 4.47 7.99
N ASN A 33 -10.67 5.54 8.46
CA ASN A 33 -11.36 6.83 8.54
C ASN A 33 -11.62 7.31 7.09
N SER A 34 -12.88 7.63 6.77
CA SER A 34 -13.24 8.14 5.44
C SER A 34 -12.63 9.50 5.13
N GLN A 35 -12.26 10.27 6.15
CA GLN A 35 -11.58 11.55 5.97
C GLN A 35 -10.13 11.33 5.53
N ARG A 36 -9.79 11.86 4.35
CA ARG A 36 -8.41 11.88 3.86
C ARG A 36 -7.55 12.90 4.63
N VAL A 37 -6.28 12.57 4.80
CA VAL A 37 -5.23 13.45 5.33
C VAL A 37 -4.30 13.83 4.18
N GLY A 38 -3.90 15.10 4.09
CA GLY A 38 -3.08 15.66 3.01
C GLY A 38 -3.76 16.86 2.30
N PRO A 39 -3.09 17.51 1.34
CA PRO A 39 -1.79 17.16 0.77
C PRO A 39 -0.65 17.52 1.71
N THR A 40 0.36 16.66 1.84
CA THR A 40 1.59 16.98 2.57
C THR A 40 2.75 16.07 2.11
N SER A 41 3.93 16.21 2.71
CA SER A 41 5.08 15.34 2.48
C SER A 41 4.91 14.00 3.18
N TYR A 42 5.82 13.05 2.92
CA TYR A 42 5.81 11.76 3.63
C TYR A 42 5.97 11.92 5.15
N LEU A 43 6.83 12.84 5.60
CA LEU A 43 6.98 13.13 7.04
C LEU A 43 5.71 13.75 7.62
N GLY A 44 5.11 14.69 6.88
CA GLY A 44 3.85 15.30 7.31
C GLY A 44 2.73 14.27 7.50
N LEU A 45 2.67 13.22 6.65
CA LEU A 45 1.72 12.13 6.84
C LEU A 45 2.03 11.28 8.08
N ARG A 46 3.30 11.02 8.40
CA ARG A 46 3.68 10.25 9.61
C ARG A 46 3.34 10.96 10.91
N GLU A 47 3.39 12.30 10.91
CA GLU A 47 3.12 13.14 12.07
C GLU A 47 1.66 13.61 12.16
N ALA A 48 0.86 13.34 11.13
CA ALA A 48 -0.52 13.80 11.07
C ALA A 48 -1.44 13.06 12.05
N SER A 49 -2.48 13.77 12.49
CA SER A 49 -3.63 13.14 13.14
C SER A 49 -4.57 12.56 12.09
N TYR A 50 -4.84 11.26 12.22
CA TYR A 50 -5.75 10.52 11.35
C TYR A 50 -7.18 10.39 11.91
N GLY A 51 -7.47 11.13 12.98
CA GLY A 51 -8.73 11.10 13.71
C GLY A 51 -8.52 11.38 15.20
N PRO A 52 -9.60 11.39 15.99
CA PRO A 52 -9.51 11.54 17.43
C PRO A 52 -8.62 10.46 18.06
N LYS A 53 -7.78 10.85 19.03
CA LYS A 53 -6.74 9.97 19.60
C LYS A 53 -7.33 8.70 20.23
N GLU A 54 -8.49 8.83 20.84
CA GLU A 54 -9.28 7.75 21.45
C GLU A 54 -9.78 6.70 20.46
N MET A 55 -9.83 7.03 19.16
CA MET A 55 -10.23 6.09 18.11
C MET A 55 -9.06 5.27 17.57
N GLY A 56 -7.82 5.67 17.83
CA GLY A 56 -6.62 4.88 17.52
C GLY A 56 -6.31 4.71 16.03
N PHE A 57 -6.74 5.65 15.17
CA PHE A 57 -6.34 5.64 13.76
C PHE A 57 -4.87 6.04 13.60
N GLU A 58 -4.14 5.27 12.80
CA GLU A 58 -2.75 5.52 12.43
C GLU A 58 -2.56 5.64 10.90
N ALA A 59 -1.37 6.05 10.48
CA ALA A 59 -0.97 5.97 9.08
C ALA A 59 -0.94 4.50 8.62
N PRO A 60 -1.57 4.17 7.48
CA PRO A 60 -1.59 2.81 6.96
C PRO A 60 -0.24 2.43 6.38
N THR A 61 0.10 1.15 6.36
CA THR A 61 1.14 0.66 5.46
C THR A 61 0.63 0.71 4.02
N PHE A 62 1.54 0.71 3.04
CA PHE A 62 1.17 0.62 1.63
C PHE A 62 0.38 -0.66 1.34
N GLY A 63 0.74 -1.77 2.00
CA GLY A 63 -0.02 -3.02 1.94
C GLY A 63 -1.48 -2.87 2.39
N GLN A 64 -1.73 -2.13 3.48
CA GLN A 64 -3.10 -1.89 3.97
C GLN A 64 -3.95 -1.04 2.99
N LEU A 65 -3.33 -0.25 2.11
CA LEU A 65 -4.07 0.49 1.09
C LEU A 65 -4.62 -0.42 -0.02
N ALA A 66 -4.02 -1.59 -0.27
CA ALA A 66 -4.48 -2.51 -1.29
C ALA A 66 -5.95 -2.95 -1.12
N PRO A 67 -6.38 -3.49 0.04
CA PRO A 67 -7.79 -3.83 0.26
C PRO A 67 -8.71 -2.60 0.22
N LEU A 68 -8.24 -1.42 0.65
CA LEU A 68 -9.03 -0.18 0.57
C LEU A 68 -9.31 0.20 -0.90
N VAL A 69 -8.27 0.25 -1.73
CA VAL A 69 -8.36 0.59 -3.16
C VAL A 69 -9.23 -0.43 -3.89
N TYR A 70 -9.01 -1.72 -3.65
CA TYR A 70 -9.80 -2.80 -4.24
C TYR A 70 -11.29 -2.69 -3.87
N SER A 71 -11.61 -2.56 -2.58
CA SER A 71 -13.00 -2.41 -2.11
C SER A 71 -13.67 -1.15 -2.65
N ALA A 72 -12.98 -0.01 -2.64
CA ALA A 72 -13.54 1.25 -3.13
C ALA A 72 -13.86 1.18 -4.63
N LEU A 73 -12.95 0.66 -5.45
CA LEU A 73 -13.17 0.50 -6.88
C LEU A 73 -14.23 -0.56 -7.22
N ALA A 74 -14.42 -1.57 -6.36
CA ALA A 74 -15.52 -2.53 -6.51
C ALA A 74 -16.89 -1.96 -6.10
N ARG A 75 -16.93 -0.91 -5.27
CA ARG A 75 -18.14 -0.32 -4.67
C ARG A 75 -18.26 1.18 -4.96
N LYS A 76 -18.13 1.55 -6.24
CA LYS A 76 -18.09 2.95 -6.71
C LYS A 76 -19.37 3.76 -6.43
N ASP A 77 -20.46 3.09 -6.07
CA ASP A 77 -21.76 3.65 -5.73
C ASP A 77 -21.81 4.27 -4.33
N ILE A 78 -20.94 3.82 -3.42
CA ILE A 78 -20.89 4.29 -2.03
C ILE A 78 -20.14 5.63 -1.94
N GLU A 79 -20.66 6.57 -1.14
CA GLU A 79 -20.12 7.93 -1.04
C GLU A 79 -18.68 7.95 -0.50
N GLU A 80 -18.40 7.16 0.54
CA GLU A 80 -17.08 7.04 1.12
C GLU A 80 -16.07 6.43 0.11
N ALA A 81 -16.51 5.47 -0.72
CA ALA A 81 -15.68 4.92 -1.79
C ALA A 81 -15.33 5.99 -2.85
N LYS A 82 -16.23 6.93 -3.14
CA LYS A 82 -15.95 8.04 -4.06
C LYS A 82 -14.82 8.95 -3.55
N GLN A 83 -14.64 9.10 -2.23
CA GLN A 83 -13.52 9.88 -1.68
C GLN A 83 -12.17 9.20 -1.94
N VAL A 84 -12.12 7.87 -1.76
CA VAL A 84 -10.94 7.06 -2.09
C VAL A 84 -10.63 7.14 -3.59
N ILE A 85 -11.63 6.92 -4.44
CA ILE A 85 -11.49 7.00 -5.90
C ILE A 85 -11.09 8.41 -6.36
N GLY A 86 -11.71 9.44 -5.79
CA GLY A 86 -11.36 10.84 -6.07
C GLY A 86 -9.93 11.19 -5.64
N THR A 87 -9.43 10.54 -4.58
CA THR A 87 -8.03 10.67 -4.16
C THR A 87 -7.10 9.99 -5.14
N LEU A 88 -7.38 8.75 -5.56
CA LEU A 88 -6.61 8.03 -6.59
C LEU A 88 -6.49 8.84 -7.89
N ARG A 89 -7.58 9.46 -8.34
CA ARG A 89 -7.65 10.24 -9.59
C ARG A 89 -6.80 11.49 -9.64
N ASN A 90 -6.63 12.14 -8.50
CA ASN A 90 -6.08 13.49 -8.46
C ASN A 90 -4.78 13.58 -7.68
N ASN A 91 -4.41 12.53 -6.94
CA ASN A 91 -3.30 12.58 -5.99
C ASN A 91 -2.59 11.23 -5.84
N TRP A 92 -1.45 11.27 -5.17
CA TRP A 92 -0.70 10.08 -4.77
C TRP A 92 -1.17 9.59 -3.41
N MET A 93 -1.82 8.42 -3.38
CA MET A 93 -2.25 7.80 -2.13
C MET A 93 -1.13 6.95 -1.56
N THR A 94 -0.77 7.18 -0.31
CA THR A 94 0.39 6.54 0.33
C THR A 94 0.18 6.31 1.83
N GLY A 95 1.16 5.68 2.44
CA GLY A 95 1.17 5.25 3.83
C GLY A 95 2.52 5.52 4.50
N LYS A 96 2.76 4.83 5.61
CA LYS A 96 4.02 4.88 6.37
C LYS A 96 5.11 3.96 5.81
N THR A 97 4.81 3.12 4.82
CA THR A 97 5.81 2.26 4.15
C THR A 97 6.82 3.08 3.36
N MET A 98 8.05 2.59 3.30
CA MET A 98 9.14 3.18 2.52
C MET A 98 9.95 2.10 1.82
N ALA A 99 10.58 2.46 0.71
CA ALA A 99 11.45 1.59 -0.05
C ALA A 99 12.84 2.22 -0.23
N LEU A 100 13.89 1.45 0.03
CA LEU A 100 15.27 1.78 -0.32
C LEU A 100 15.65 0.99 -1.57
N THR A 101 15.69 1.68 -2.70
CA THR A 101 16.07 1.09 -4.00
C THR A 101 17.55 1.27 -4.23
N GLY A 102 18.27 0.18 -4.51
CA GLY A 102 19.71 0.20 -4.75
C GLY A 102 20.12 -0.67 -5.93
N ARG A 103 21.40 -1.03 -6.00
CA ARG A 103 21.97 -1.82 -7.09
C ARG A 103 21.50 -3.28 -7.07
N GLU A 104 21.32 -3.84 -5.88
CA GLU A 104 20.98 -5.26 -5.68
C GLU A 104 19.49 -5.53 -5.79
N GLY A 105 18.66 -4.60 -5.31
CA GLY A 105 17.23 -4.79 -5.24
C GLY A 105 16.54 -3.62 -4.54
N ILE A 106 15.41 -3.95 -3.92
CA ILE A 106 14.61 -3.04 -3.11
C ILE A 106 14.47 -3.64 -1.73
N PHE A 107 14.83 -2.87 -0.72
CA PHE A 107 14.36 -3.09 0.63
C PHE A 107 13.07 -2.31 0.85
N VAL A 108 12.07 -2.91 1.49
CA VAL A 108 10.81 -2.27 1.86
C VAL A 108 10.67 -2.37 3.36
N ASP A 109 10.31 -1.28 4.02
CA ASP A 109 10.04 -1.21 5.45
C ASP A 109 8.68 -0.57 5.69
N ASP A 110 7.77 -1.30 6.35
CA ASP A 110 6.43 -0.81 6.67
C ASP A 110 6.40 0.17 7.84
N ASN A 111 7.45 0.24 8.64
CA ASN A 111 7.55 1.20 9.73
C ASN A 111 9.01 1.60 9.96
N PRO A 112 9.63 2.33 9.02
CA PRO A 112 11.01 2.72 9.16
C PRO A 112 11.19 3.65 10.35
N ASP A 113 12.26 3.39 11.10
CA ASP A 113 12.83 4.40 11.99
C ASP A 113 13.61 5.40 11.12
N LEU A 114 13.15 6.64 11.12
CA LEU A 114 13.69 7.67 10.23
C LEU A 114 14.64 8.54 11.03
N ALA A 115 15.94 8.39 10.74
CA ALA A 115 16.94 9.32 11.22
C ALA A 115 17.19 10.43 10.19
N LEU A 116 17.28 11.68 10.66
CA LEU A 116 17.82 12.77 9.85
C LEU A 116 19.35 12.71 9.86
N VAL A 117 19.93 12.19 8.79
CA VAL A 117 21.39 12.14 8.57
C VAL A 117 21.78 13.30 7.67
N ARG A 118 22.49 14.29 8.23
CA ARG A 118 22.93 15.51 7.51
C ARG A 118 21.78 16.26 6.83
N GLY A 119 20.65 16.36 7.51
CA GLY A 119 19.44 17.01 7.00
C GLY A 119 18.65 16.20 5.97
N ASN A 120 19.05 14.94 5.71
CA ASN A 120 18.30 14.03 4.87
C ASN A 120 17.72 12.85 5.66
N LEU A 121 16.53 12.40 5.29
CA LEU A 121 16.01 11.10 5.73
C LEU A 121 16.95 10.00 5.25
N GLY A 122 17.55 9.31 6.22
CA GLY A 122 18.45 8.19 5.97
C GLY A 122 17.84 6.92 6.54
N VAL A 123 17.87 5.88 5.73
CA VAL A 123 17.83 4.50 6.22
C VAL A 123 19.04 3.78 5.66
N TYR A 124 19.76 3.11 6.55
CA TYR A 124 20.97 2.40 6.19
C TYR A 124 20.62 1.02 5.65
N GLU A 125 21.20 0.68 4.51
CA GLU A 125 21.01 -0.64 3.89
C GLU A 125 21.49 -1.76 4.81
N SER A 126 22.57 -1.53 5.58
CA SER A 126 23.08 -2.47 6.58
C SER A 126 22.01 -2.85 7.60
N ASP A 127 21.32 -1.85 8.15
CA ASP A 127 20.36 -2.05 9.24
C ASP A 127 19.12 -2.81 8.73
N LEU A 128 18.69 -2.52 7.50
CA LEU A 128 17.61 -3.28 6.85
C LEU A 128 18.02 -4.72 6.57
N ARG A 129 19.28 -4.93 6.15
CA ARG A 129 19.81 -6.26 5.86
C ARG A 129 19.93 -7.11 7.13
N GLU A 130 20.35 -6.53 8.24
CA GLU A 130 20.43 -7.21 9.54
C GLU A 130 19.05 -7.60 10.08
N ARG A 131 17.99 -6.87 9.73
CA ARG A 131 16.60 -7.19 10.11
C ARG A 131 15.97 -8.29 9.25
N LEU A 132 16.54 -8.62 8.09
CA LEU A 132 16.01 -9.73 7.27
C LEU A 132 16.21 -11.06 7.98
N GLY A 133 15.18 -11.90 7.93
CA GLY A 133 15.24 -13.28 8.42
C GLY A 133 15.55 -14.25 7.28
N GLU A 134 15.28 -15.53 7.54
CA GLU A 134 15.48 -16.62 6.57
C GLU A 134 14.23 -16.93 5.74
N ARG A 135 13.07 -16.38 6.13
CA ARG A 135 11.80 -16.63 5.44
C ARG A 135 11.83 -16.05 4.04
N LYS A 136 11.65 -16.92 3.03
CA LYS A 136 11.55 -16.55 1.62
C LYS A 136 10.25 -17.07 1.02
N GLU A 137 9.48 -16.18 0.39
CA GLU A 137 8.25 -16.50 -0.33
C GLU A 137 8.37 -15.98 -1.76
N GLY A 138 8.47 -16.88 -2.73
CA GLY A 138 8.85 -16.52 -4.10
C GLY A 138 10.25 -15.89 -4.13
N ASP A 139 10.38 -14.70 -4.72
CA ASP A 139 11.64 -13.94 -4.75
C ASP A 139 11.79 -12.92 -3.62
N VAL A 140 10.84 -12.87 -2.69
CA VAL A 140 10.85 -11.91 -1.59
C VAL A 140 11.37 -12.58 -0.31
N VAL A 141 12.37 -11.97 0.31
CA VAL A 141 12.91 -12.34 1.62
C VAL A 141 12.29 -11.43 2.67
N TYR A 142 11.87 -11.98 3.80
CA TYR A 142 11.15 -11.26 4.85
C TYR A 142 11.94 -11.28 6.16
N SER A 143 11.80 -10.22 6.95
CA SER A 143 12.05 -10.28 8.39
C SER A 143 11.05 -11.21 9.08
N ASP A 144 11.41 -11.65 10.29
CA ASP A 144 10.56 -12.53 11.10
C ASP A 144 9.23 -11.85 11.47
N ASP A 145 9.26 -10.55 11.74
CA ASP A 145 8.07 -9.72 11.99
C ASP A 145 7.31 -9.33 10.70
N GLY A 146 7.87 -9.60 9.53
CA GLY A 146 7.33 -9.26 8.22
C GLY A 146 7.34 -7.77 7.86
N LEU A 147 7.91 -6.91 8.71
CA LEU A 147 7.95 -5.46 8.49
C LEU A 147 9.01 -5.03 7.48
N VAL A 148 10.13 -5.77 7.39
CA VAL A 148 11.18 -5.56 6.39
C VAL A 148 11.15 -6.66 5.35
N ARG A 149 11.29 -6.26 4.09
CA ARG A 149 11.29 -7.16 2.95
C ARG A 149 12.40 -6.78 2.00
N PHE A 150 12.98 -7.76 1.32
CA PHE A 150 13.92 -7.54 0.24
C PHE A 150 13.52 -8.33 -1.00
N VAL A 151 13.62 -7.68 -2.15
CA VAL A 151 13.43 -8.31 -3.46
C VAL A 151 14.58 -7.89 -4.39
N PRO A 152 15.29 -8.86 -5.01
CA PRO A 152 16.34 -8.53 -5.97
C PRO A 152 15.75 -7.93 -7.25
N HIS A 153 16.53 -7.12 -7.95
CA HIS A 153 16.13 -6.66 -9.29
C HIS A 153 15.99 -7.83 -10.27
N GLY A 154 15.07 -7.68 -11.23
CA GLY A 154 14.75 -8.73 -12.21
C GLY A 154 13.26 -8.84 -12.50
N PHE A 155 12.42 -8.25 -11.65
CA PHE A 155 10.98 -8.10 -11.89
C PHE A 155 10.68 -7.03 -12.95
N GLN A 156 9.47 -7.11 -13.51
CA GLN A 156 9.05 -6.24 -14.61
C GLN A 156 8.65 -4.84 -14.10
N PHE A 157 8.95 -3.82 -14.91
CA PHE A 157 8.47 -2.45 -14.72
C PHE A 157 7.55 -2.07 -15.86
N LYS A 158 6.90 -0.91 -15.72
CA LYS A 158 6.00 -0.32 -16.70
C LYS A 158 4.69 -1.11 -16.81
N GLU A 159 4.07 -1.04 -17.98
CA GLU A 159 2.81 -1.65 -18.32
C GLU A 159 2.93 -3.17 -18.33
N GLN A 160 2.05 -3.85 -17.62
CA GLN A 160 2.06 -5.30 -17.43
C GLN A 160 0.64 -5.85 -17.56
N SER A 161 0.49 -7.12 -17.96
CA SER A 161 -0.84 -7.74 -17.89
C SER A 161 -1.33 -7.78 -16.44
N PHE A 162 -2.64 -7.92 -16.25
CA PHE A 162 -3.22 -8.12 -14.93
C PHE A 162 -2.51 -9.25 -14.14
N LEU A 163 -2.24 -10.37 -14.81
CA LEU A 163 -1.65 -11.55 -14.19
C LEU A 163 -0.18 -11.30 -13.82
N ASP A 164 0.59 -10.73 -14.75
CA ASP A 164 2.00 -10.40 -14.51
C ASP A 164 2.12 -9.37 -13.38
N PHE A 165 1.21 -8.40 -13.31
CA PHE A 165 1.19 -7.41 -12.24
C PHE A 165 0.88 -8.04 -10.88
N ALA A 166 -0.07 -8.98 -10.82
CA ALA A 166 -0.40 -9.72 -9.59
C ALA A 166 0.77 -10.61 -9.10
N GLU A 167 1.54 -11.17 -10.03
CA GLU A 167 2.67 -12.07 -9.75
C GLU A 167 4.02 -11.32 -9.63
N ASN A 168 4.03 -10.00 -9.82
CA ASN A 168 5.25 -9.20 -9.84
C ASN A 168 5.92 -9.18 -8.45
N PRO A 169 7.14 -9.73 -8.29
CA PRO A 169 7.82 -9.77 -6.99
C PRO A 169 8.08 -8.39 -6.37
N GLY A 170 8.33 -7.38 -7.21
CA GLY A 170 8.49 -5.99 -6.77
C GLY A 170 7.20 -5.45 -6.16
N LEU A 171 6.05 -5.70 -6.80
CA LEU A 171 4.75 -5.32 -6.24
C LEU A 171 4.47 -6.08 -4.93
N ILE A 172 4.71 -7.39 -4.91
CA ILE A 172 4.52 -8.25 -3.72
C ILE A 172 5.32 -7.71 -2.54
N ALA A 173 6.60 -7.35 -2.75
CA ALA A 173 7.42 -6.75 -1.70
C ALA A 173 6.88 -5.41 -1.19
N LEU A 174 6.29 -4.58 -2.06
CA LEU A 174 5.70 -3.30 -1.66
C LEU A 174 4.43 -3.46 -0.83
N VAL A 175 3.55 -4.39 -1.21
CA VAL A 175 2.26 -4.61 -0.52
C VAL A 175 2.33 -5.64 0.62
N GLY A 176 3.44 -6.36 0.70
CA GLY A 176 3.80 -7.25 1.80
C GLY A 176 3.36 -8.70 1.64
N ASN A 177 2.48 -9.03 0.68
CA ASN A 177 2.13 -10.43 0.37
C ASN A 177 1.49 -10.57 -1.03
N PRO A 178 1.44 -11.79 -1.60
CA PRO A 178 0.83 -12.04 -2.91
C PRO A 178 -0.65 -11.69 -3.00
N GLU A 179 -1.44 -11.93 -1.95
CA GLU A 179 -2.88 -11.71 -1.97
C GLU A 179 -3.25 -10.23 -2.11
N ARG A 180 -2.51 -9.33 -1.45
CA ARG A 180 -2.67 -7.88 -1.60
C ARG A 180 -2.21 -7.40 -2.98
N ALA A 181 -1.21 -8.05 -3.59
CA ALA A 181 -0.82 -7.78 -4.97
C ALA A 181 -1.95 -8.15 -5.94
N ILE A 182 -2.61 -9.30 -5.72
CA ILE A 182 -3.81 -9.70 -6.46
C ILE A 182 -4.96 -8.70 -6.26
N MET A 183 -5.15 -8.15 -5.06
CA MET A 183 -6.16 -7.11 -4.82
C MET A 183 -5.91 -5.85 -5.66
N LEU A 184 -4.66 -5.36 -5.74
CA LEU A 184 -4.33 -4.23 -6.62
C LEU A 184 -4.44 -4.57 -8.10
N ALA A 185 -4.06 -5.79 -8.50
CA ALA A 185 -4.30 -6.25 -9.86
C ALA A 185 -5.81 -6.22 -10.18
N ARG A 186 -6.68 -6.72 -9.30
CA ARG A 186 -8.16 -6.66 -9.47
C ARG A 186 -8.71 -5.25 -9.46
N ALA A 187 -8.15 -4.39 -8.63
CA ALA A 187 -8.45 -2.97 -8.71
C ALA A 187 -8.15 -2.40 -10.11
N SER A 188 -7.06 -2.84 -10.77
CA SER A 188 -6.68 -2.37 -12.09
C SER A 188 -7.67 -2.74 -13.22
N GLU A 189 -8.49 -3.79 -13.05
CA GLU A 189 -9.53 -4.16 -14.02
C GLU A 189 -10.62 -3.08 -14.18
N ASN A 190 -10.67 -2.11 -13.26
CA ASN A 190 -11.55 -0.96 -13.34
C ASN A 190 -11.08 0.15 -14.30
N TYR A 191 -9.93 -0.05 -14.95
CA TYR A 191 -9.28 0.90 -15.83
C TYR A 191 -9.21 0.34 -17.25
N ARG A 192 -9.09 1.23 -18.25
CA ARG A 192 -9.04 0.79 -19.67
C ARG A 192 -7.65 0.30 -20.07
N ARG A 193 -6.62 0.73 -19.35
CA ARG A 193 -5.23 0.38 -19.61
C ARG A 193 -4.72 -0.56 -18.53
N SER A 194 -3.79 -1.40 -18.96
CA SER A 194 -3.04 -2.28 -18.10
C SER A 194 -2.34 -1.53 -16.95
N PRO A 195 -2.27 -2.15 -15.75
CA PRO A 195 -1.60 -1.55 -14.60
C PRO A 195 -0.13 -1.29 -14.87
N TRP A 196 0.45 -0.38 -14.09
CA TRP A 196 1.82 0.08 -14.28
C TRP A 196 2.60 0.11 -12.97
N LEU A 197 3.80 -0.48 -12.99
CA LEU A 197 4.79 -0.33 -11.92
C LEU A 197 5.85 0.69 -12.34
N GLY A 198 5.96 1.78 -11.58
CA GLY A 198 6.79 2.94 -11.88
C GLY A 198 8.30 2.67 -11.83
N GLY A 199 9.04 3.39 -12.68
CA GLY A 199 10.51 3.32 -12.74
C GLY A 199 11.22 3.92 -11.52
N GLY A 200 10.52 4.54 -10.58
CA GLY A 200 11.10 5.01 -9.31
C GLY A 200 11.76 3.89 -8.49
N PHE A 201 11.33 2.65 -8.75
CA PHE A 201 11.82 1.40 -8.16
C PHE A 201 12.86 0.67 -9.03
N ALA A 202 13.23 1.24 -10.19
CA ALA A 202 14.24 0.64 -11.05
C ALA A 202 15.63 0.68 -10.40
N LYS A 203 16.52 -0.22 -10.84
CA LYS A 203 17.90 -0.30 -10.37
C LYS A 203 18.61 1.06 -10.43
N THR A 204 19.24 1.44 -9.33
CA THR A 204 20.04 2.65 -9.21
C THR A 204 21.47 2.33 -8.79
N ASP A 205 22.42 3.16 -9.22
CA ASP A 205 23.83 2.99 -8.84
C ASP A 205 24.10 3.38 -7.38
N SER A 206 23.27 4.25 -6.81
CA SER A 206 23.29 4.64 -5.41
C SER A 206 21.94 4.34 -4.75
N PRO A 207 21.90 3.98 -3.44
CA PRO A 207 20.65 3.81 -2.72
C PRO A 207 19.79 5.08 -2.79
N GLN A 208 18.53 4.92 -3.17
CA GLN A 208 17.53 5.98 -3.29
C GLN A 208 16.33 5.65 -2.42
N LEU A 209 15.95 6.61 -1.58
CA LEU A 209 14.75 6.52 -0.76
C LEU A 209 13.51 6.85 -1.60
N ARG A 210 12.54 5.95 -1.56
CA ARG A 210 11.29 6.03 -2.31
C ARG A 210 10.11 5.79 -1.38
N VAL A 211 9.06 6.56 -1.57
CA VAL A 211 7.78 6.37 -0.89
C VAL A 211 6.83 5.74 -1.91
N PRO A 212 6.30 4.53 -1.66
CA PRO A 212 5.36 3.91 -2.56
C PRO A 212 4.01 4.63 -2.52
N ASP A 213 3.53 4.97 -3.69
CA ASP A 213 2.28 5.68 -3.92
C ASP A 213 1.42 4.87 -4.91
N VAL A 214 0.11 4.83 -4.68
CA VAL A 214 -0.88 4.29 -5.63
C VAL A 214 -1.75 5.42 -6.15
N SER A 215 -1.94 5.49 -7.47
CA SER A 215 -2.72 6.53 -8.12
C SER A 215 -3.36 6.03 -9.42
N ASP A 216 -4.24 6.85 -9.97
CA ASP A 216 -4.70 6.78 -11.35
C ASP A 216 -3.84 7.76 -12.17
N ASP A 217 -3.32 7.34 -13.32
CA ASP A 217 -2.41 8.15 -14.13
C ASP A 217 -3.06 9.26 -14.96
N GLY A 218 -4.39 9.44 -14.91
CA GLY A 218 -5.13 10.67 -15.26
C GLY A 218 -4.93 11.30 -16.65
N PHE A 219 -3.96 10.85 -17.45
CA PHE A 219 -3.56 11.40 -18.74
C PHE A 219 -3.66 10.31 -19.80
N VAL A 220 -4.66 10.49 -20.67
CA VAL A 220 -5.04 9.65 -21.82
C VAL A 220 -5.03 8.14 -21.53
N GLY A 221 -6.22 7.68 -21.14
CA GLY A 221 -6.62 6.28 -21.12
C GLY A 221 -6.83 5.67 -19.74
N GLY A 222 -6.30 6.28 -18.66
CA GLY A 222 -6.55 5.91 -17.26
C GLY A 222 -6.06 4.51 -16.89
N ARG A 223 -5.15 4.42 -15.93
CA ARG A 223 -4.63 3.15 -15.41
C ARG A 223 -4.33 3.24 -13.93
N LEU A 224 -4.36 2.10 -13.23
CA LEU A 224 -3.80 2.01 -11.89
C LEU A 224 -2.27 1.98 -11.95
N CYS A 225 -1.63 2.92 -11.25
CA CYS A 225 -0.19 3.05 -11.15
C CYS A 225 0.27 2.82 -9.71
N VAL A 226 1.32 2.02 -9.55
CA VAL A 226 2.12 1.97 -8.34
C VAL A 226 3.48 2.58 -8.64
N VAL A 227 3.81 3.68 -7.98
CA VAL A 227 5.00 4.49 -8.27
C VAL A 227 5.76 4.78 -6.99
N GLY A 228 7.03 5.17 -7.11
CA GLY A 228 7.89 5.49 -5.98
C GLY A 228 8.54 6.84 -6.18
N TYR A 229 8.25 7.81 -5.32
CA TYR A 229 8.81 9.15 -5.40
C TYR A 229 9.66 9.51 -4.19
N ASN A 230 10.46 10.57 -4.31
CA ASN A 230 11.26 11.08 -3.19
C ASN A 230 10.34 11.51 -2.02
N PRO A 231 10.69 11.22 -0.75
CA PRO A 231 9.86 11.53 0.42
C PRO A 231 9.59 13.03 0.65
N TYR A 232 10.41 13.93 0.09
CA TYR A 232 10.25 15.38 0.23
C TYR A 232 9.20 15.99 -0.69
N TYR A 233 8.67 15.24 -1.67
CA TYR A 233 7.58 15.77 -2.50
C TYR A 233 6.30 15.95 -1.69
N ASP A 234 5.72 17.14 -1.78
CA ASP A 234 4.35 17.39 -1.33
C ASP A 234 3.34 16.82 -2.34
N GLY A 235 2.07 16.74 -1.93
CA GLY A 235 0.98 16.25 -2.78
C GLY A 235 0.52 14.82 -2.47
N ARG A 236 0.98 14.26 -1.36
CA ARG A 236 0.55 12.93 -0.89
C ARG A 236 -0.66 13.01 0.00
N TYR A 237 -1.50 12.00 -0.12
CA TYR A 237 -2.68 11.81 0.71
C TYR A 237 -2.72 10.41 1.29
N SER A 238 -3.44 10.27 2.39
CA SER A 238 -3.62 9.01 3.07
C SER A 238 -4.97 8.95 3.78
N PHE A 239 -5.30 7.80 4.34
CA PHE A 239 -6.52 7.56 5.12
C PHE A 239 -6.13 6.87 6.41
N GLY A 240 -6.72 7.28 7.54
CA GLY A 240 -6.40 6.67 8.82
C GLY A 240 -6.84 5.22 8.84
N VAL A 241 -6.06 4.31 9.41
CA VAL A 241 -6.43 2.90 9.56
C VAL A 241 -6.31 2.46 11.01
N ARG A 242 -7.17 1.52 11.40
CA ARG A 242 -7.02 0.71 12.62
C ARG A 242 -7.46 -0.72 12.34
N LYS A 243 -7.04 -1.66 13.19
CA LYS A 243 -7.64 -3.00 13.20
C LYS A 243 -9.08 -2.88 13.69
N GLY A 244 -10.02 -3.41 12.92
CA GLY A 244 -11.42 -3.47 13.33
C GLY A 244 -11.64 -4.52 14.41
N ALA A 245 -12.73 -4.40 15.15
CA ALA A 245 -13.16 -5.48 16.02
C ALA A 245 -13.60 -6.69 15.17
N GLU A 246 -13.16 -7.89 15.54
CA GLU A 246 -13.74 -9.13 15.00
C GLU A 246 -15.23 -9.12 15.36
N GLY A 247 -16.08 -8.89 14.35
CA GLY A 247 -17.50 -9.05 14.54
C GLY A 247 -17.75 -10.52 14.88
N THR A 248 -18.35 -10.79 16.03
CA THR A 248 -18.93 -12.10 16.34
C THR A 248 -19.71 -12.54 15.12
N ARG A 249 -19.23 -13.59 14.45
CA ARG A 249 -19.85 -14.14 13.26
C ARG A 249 -21.25 -14.57 13.68
N ALA A 250 -22.26 -13.75 13.40
CA ALA A 250 -23.64 -14.12 13.62
C ALA A 250 -23.87 -15.37 12.76
N GLU A 251 -23.87 -16.53 13.41
CA GLU A 251 -24.32 -17.77 12.83
C GLU A 251 -25.72 -17.51 12.30
N LYS A 252 -25.86 -17.42 10.98
CA LYS A 252 -27.16 -17.55 10.34
C LYS A 252 -27.61 -18.98 10.61
N GLN A 253 -28.40 -19.16 11.68
CA GLN A 253 -29.18 -20.35 11.88
C GLN A 253 -30.07 -20.56 10.64
N GLN A 254 -29.97 -21.76 10.08
CA GLN A 254 -30.84 -22.27 9.02
C GLN A 254 -32.25 -22.52 9.55
#